data_AF-A0A0F9HQA4-F1
#
_entry.id   AF-A0A0F9HQA4-F1
#
_cell.length_a   1.000
_cell.length_b   1.000
_cell.length_c   1.000
_cell.angle_alpha   90.00
_cell.angle_beta   90.00
_cell.angle_gamma   90.00
#
_symmetry.space_group_name_H-M   'P 1'
#
loop_
_entity.id
_entity.type
_entity.pdbx_description
1 polymer ?
#
loop_
_entity_poly.entity_id
_entity_poly.type
_entity_poly.pdbx_seq_one_letter_code
_entity_poly.pdbx_strand_id
1 'polypeptide(L)' 'MERYEVLYMDHTRVFASDSLQAAKDWVETKIQQGALGSDYSIFDTKSGETWYTPGPSEDNPSYYRWAQE' A
#
# COMPACT_ATOMS: atom_id res chain seq x y z
N MET A 1 -17.57 -8.72 5.18
CA MET A 1 -17.42 -7.34 4.66
C MET A 1 -16.07 -7.29 3.96
N GLU A 2 -15.96 -6.60 2.83
CA GLU A 2 -14.66 -6.40 2.16
C GLU A 2 -13.78 -5.54 3.04
N ARG A 3 -12.55 -5.99 3.29
CA ARG A 3 -11.61 -5.29 4.16
C ARG A 3 -10.21 -5.44 3.58
N TYR A 4 -9.62 -4.29 3.28
CA TYR A 4 -8.29 -4.12 2.72
C TYR A 4 -7.35 -3.70 3.84
N GLU A 5 -6.32 -4.50 4.08
CA GLU A 5 -5.31 -4.23 5.11
C GLU A 5 -4.02 -3.75 4.46
N VAL A 6 -3.53 -2.57 4.87
CA VAL A 6 -2.23 -2.07 4.46
C VAL A 6 -1.18 -2.64 5.42
N LEU A 7 -0.17 -3.27 4.87
CA LEU A 7 0.92 -3.92 5.58
C LEU A 7 2.26 -3.28 5.19
N TYR A 8 3.19 -3.22 6.13
CA TYR A 8 4.61 -3.08 5.82
C TYR A 8 5.18 -4.41 5.29
N MET A 9 6.40 -4.39 4.72
CA MET A 9 7.12 -5.60 4.29
C MET A 9 7.25 -6.68 5.37
N ASP A 10 7.34 -6.31 6.65
CA ASP A 10 7.38 -7.26 7.77
C ASP A 10 5.98 -7.83 8.12
N HIS A 11 4.98 -7.57 7.28
CA HIS A 11 3.57 -7.91 7.45
C HIS A 11 2.90 -7.26 8.67
N THR A 12 3.52 -6.21 9.25
CA THR A 12 2.86 -5.42 10.28
C THR A 12 1.74 -4.58 9.67
N ARG A 13 0.52 -4.80 10.16
CA ARG A 13 -0.66 -4.00 9.76
C ARG A 13 -0.58 -2.58 10.30
N VAL A 14 -0.70 -1.62 9.40
CA VAL A 14 -0.66 -0.18 9.72
C VAL A 14 -1.97 0.56 9.49
N PHE A 15 -2.81 0.04 8.59
CA PHE A 15 -4.09 0.64 8.25
C PHE A 15 -5.06 -0.42 7.74
N ALA A 16 -6.36 -0.17 7.87
CA ALA A 16 -7.39 -1.01 7.30
C ALA A 16 -8.57 -0.15 6.85
N SER A 17 -9.18 -0.54 5.73
CA SER A 17 -10.28 0.18 5.10
C SER A 17 -11.22 -0.82 4.42
N ASP A 18 -12.50 -0.46 4.31
CA ASP A 18 -13.48 -1.23 3.55
C ASP A 18 -13.45 -0.88 2.04
N SER A 19 -12.51 -0.01 1.63
CA SER A 19 -12.30 0.44 0.24
C SER A 19 -10.83 0.35 -0.15
N LEU A 20 -10.56 -0.34 -1.27
CA LEU A 20 -9.23 -0.41 -1.89
C LEU A 20 -8.69 0.97 -2.21
N GLN A 21 -9.53 1.89 -2.69
CA GLN A 21 -9.10 3.25 -3.02
C GLN A 21 -8.60 3.98 -1.78
N ALA A 22 -9.34 3.92 -0.67
CA ALA A 22 -8.91 4.56 0.57
C ALA A 22 -7.64 3.93 1.17
N ALA A 23 -7.40 2.62 0.95
CA ALA A 23 -6.14 1.98 1.31
C ALA A 23 -4.97 2.51 0.46
N LYS A 24 -5.18 2.68 -0.86
CA LYS A 24 -4.18 3.26 -1.79
C LYS A 24 -3.86 4.72 -1.47
N ASP A 25 -4.89 5.54 -1.21
CA ASP A 25 -4.74 6.97 -0.86
C ASP A 25 -3.95 7.15 0.44
N TRP A 26 -4.19 6.26 1.41
CA TRP A 26 -3.44 6.26 2.67
C TRP A 26 -1.96 5.98 2.44
N VAL A 27 -1.62 4.98 1.61
CA VAL A 27 -0.24 4.64 1.25
C VAL A 27 0.43 5.82 0.54
N GLU A 28 -0.24 6.43 -0.44
CA GLU A 28 0.28 7.60 -1.14
C GLU A 28 0.58 8.76 -0.17
N THR A 29 -0.34 9.05 0.76
CA THR A 29 -0.15 10.08 1.78
C THR A 29 1.06 9.81 2.67
N LYS A 30 1.27 8.55 3.07
CA LYS A 30 2.42 8.18 3.93
C LYS A 30 3.75 8.33 3.22
N ILE A 31 3.80 7.94 1.96
CA ILE A 31 5.00 8.08 1.16
C ILE A 31 5.33 9.57 0.94
N GLN A 32 4.34 10.40 0.60
CA GLN A 32 4.51 11.85 0.45
C GLN A 32 4.99 12.54 1.74
N GLN A 33 4.65 11.99 2.91
CA GLN A 33 5.12 12.49 4.22
C GLN A 33 6.58 12.13 4.53
N GLY A 34 7.30 11.50 3.60
CA GLY A 34 8.71 11.16 3.77
C GLY A 34 8.94 9.84 4.50
N ALA A 35 7.96 8.92 4.49
CA ALA A 35 8.22 7.50 4.76
C ALA A 35 9.01 6.88 3.58
N LEU A 36 10.18 7.45 3.29
CA LEU A 36 11.09 7.00 2.24
C LEU A 36 11.66 5.64 2.66
N GLY A 37 11.37 4.60 1.86
CA GLY A 37 11.99 3.28 1.99
C GLY A 37 11.11 2.17 2.55
N SER A 38 9.81 2.40 2.80
CA SER A 38 8.89 1.33 3.18
C SER A 38 8.08 0.86 1.97
N ASP A 39 8.30 -0.39 1.53
CA ASP A 39 7.38 -1.02 0.58
C ASP A 39 6.09 -1.39 1.34
N TYR A 40 4.96 -0.98 0.77
CA TYR A 40 3.64 -1.25 1.31
C TYR A 40 2.94 -2.28 0.42
N SER A 41 2.20 -3.19 1.05
CA SER A 41 1.24 -4.05 0.38
C SER A 41 -0.16 -3.79 0.90
N ILE A 42 -1.16 -4.02 0.06
CA ILE A 42 -2.58 -4.00 0.41
C ILE A 42 -3.09 -5.42 0.22
N PHE A 43 -3.69 -5.99 1.25
CA PHE A 43 -4.26 -7.34 1.24
C PHE A 43 -5.78 -7.30 1.35
N ASP A 44 -6.50 -7.90 0.41
CA ASP A 44 -7.95 -8.13 0.55
C ASP A 44 -8.20 -9.41 1.37
N THR A 45 -8.72 -9.21 2.57
CA THR A 45 -9.04 -10.31 3.51
C THR A 45 -10.19 -11.21 3.06
N LYS A 46 -10.94 -10.84 2.03
CA LYS A 46 -12.06 -11.62 1.47
C LYS A 46 -11.62 -12.49 0.29
N SER A 47 -10.90 -11.91 -0.68
CA SER A 47 -10.46 -12.61 -1.89
C SER A 47 -9.07 -13.24 -1.76
N GLY A 48 -8.24 -12.76 -0.83
CA GLY A 48 -6.84 -13.14 -0.68
C GLY A 48 -5.89 -12.43 -1.66
N GLU A 49 -6.40 -11.47 -2.43
CA GLU A 49 -5.60 -10.71 -3.40
C GLU A 49 -4.65 -9.72 -2.71
N THR A 50 -3.49 -9.51 -3.31
CA THR A 50 -2.48 -8.57 -2.81
C THR A 50 -2.09 -7.58 -3.90
N TRP A 51 -2.06 -6.29 -3.54
CA TRP A 51 -1.51 -5.23 -4.37
C TRP A 51 -0.24 -4.72 -3.72
N TYR A 52 0.82 -4.58 -4.50
CA TYR A 52 2.07 -3.99 -4.05
C TYR A 52 2.38 -2.76 -4.89
N THR A 53 3.00 -1.76 -4.26
CA THR A 53 3.66 -0.68 -4.98
C THR A 53 5.10 -0.64 -4.50
N PRO A 54 6.10 -0.68 -5.41
CA PRO A 54 7.45 -0.33 -5.00
C PRO A 54 7.43 1.08 -4.44
N GLY A 55 8.17 1.32 -3.36
CA GLY A 55 8.38 2.67 -2.85
C GLY A 55 8.95 3.60 -3.93
N PRO A 56 8.78 4.93 -3.79
CA PRO A 56 9.34 5.88 -4.73
C PRO A 56 10.86 5.68 -4.82
N SER A 57 11.35 5.44 -6.03
CA SER A 57 12.78 5.47 -6.32
C SER A 57 13.31 6.91 -6.28
N GLU A 58 14.57 7.11 -5.89
CA GLU A 58 15.20 8.45 -5.87
C GLU A 58 15.09 9.16 -7.24
N ASP A 59 15.13 8.40 -8.33
CA ASP A 59 15.01 8.91 -9.70
C ASP A 59 13.57 9.26 -10.12
N ASN A 60 12.56 8.78 -9.38
CA ASN A 60 11.16 9.05 -9.68
C ASN A 60 10.28 9.05 -8.42
N PRO A 61 10.33 10.15 -7.64
CA PRO A 61 9.68 10.23 -6.34
C PRO A 61 8.14 10.23 -6.40
N SER A 62 7.56 10.35 -7.60
CA SER A 62 6.11 10.41 -7.83
C SER A 62 5.58 9.20 -8.61
N TYR A 63 6.43 8.22 -8.93
CA TYR A 63 6.00 7.06 -9.71
C TYR A 63 5.44 5.96 -8.82
N TYR A 64 4.12 5.83 -8.86
CA TYR A 64 3.38 4.76 -8.21
C TYR A 64 2.77 3.87 -9.29
N ARG A 65 3.22 2.61 -9.34
CA ARG A 65 2.52 1.56 -10.09
C ARG A 65 2.12 0.46 -9.13
N TRP A 66 0.81 0.41 -8.87
CA TRP A 66 0.21 -0.75 -8.24
C TRP A 66 0.30 -1.93 -9.20
N ALA A 67 1.01 -2.96 -8.77
CA ALA A 67 0.96 -4.28 -9.40
C ALA A 67 0.10 -5.19 -8.51
N GLN A 68 -0.62 -6.09 -9.17
CA GLN A 68 -1.46 -7.10 -8.55
C GLN A 68 -0.76 -8.44 -8.74
N GLU A 69 -0.58 -9.19 -7.66
CA GLU A 69 -0.12 -10.59 -7.71
C GLU A 69 -1.27 -11.55 -8.02
#